data_AF-A0A4Y8Z5E2-F1
#
_entry.id   AF-A0A4Y8Z5E2-F1
#
_cell.length_a   1.000
_cell.length_b   1.000
_cell.length_c   1.000
_cell.angle_alpha   90.00
_cell.angle_beta   90.00
_cell.angle_gamma   90.00
#
_symmetry.space_group_name_H-M   'P 1'
#
loop_
_entity.id
_entity.type
_entity.pdbx_description
1 polymer ?
#
loop_
_entity_poly.entity_id
_entity_poly.type
_entity_poly.pdbx_seq_one_letter_code
_entity_poly.pdbx_strand_id
1 'polypeptide(L)'
;MAENEGDLVAKATEATQVVAEAGDLVAAVVTTAAQDIGSYIRSQREAAQVSMRQLASRAGVSNPYLSQIERGLRNPSAEVLAQIAKGLRVSSEVLYVRAGILEARPHGPVREALLGDEHITERQKQVLIEIYDSFCRENESTQEPETDEQETPDV
;
A
#
# COMPACT_ATOMS: atom_id res chain seq x y z
N MET A 1 51.10 -23.16 -13.95
CA MET A 1 50.65 -22.59 -12.65
C MET A 1 50.56 -21.08 -12.82
N ALA A 2 49.51 -20.56 -13.49
CA ALA A 2 49.24 -19.12 -13.63
C ALA A 2 47.92 -18.85 -14.41
N GLU A 3 46.76 -19.28 -13.93
CA GLU A 3 45.47 -18.92 -14.58
C GLU A 3 44.33 -18.51 -13.62
N ASN A 4 44.58 -18.35 -12.32
CA ASN A 4 43.49 -18.22 -11.34
C ASN A 4 43.21 -16.79 -10.82
N GLU A 5 43.97 -15.77 -11.21
CA GLU A 5 43.81 -14.40 -10.65
C GLU A 5 42.79 -13.53 -11.41
N GLY A 6 42.54 -13.80 -12.70
CA GLY A 6 41.59 -13.00 -13.52
C GLY A 6 40.11 -13.29 -13.26
N ASP A 7 39.76 -14.55 -12.99
CA ASP A 7 38.38 -15.00 -12.80
C ASP A 7 37.78 -14.55 -11.44
N LEU A 8 38.63 -14.39 -10.42
CA LEU A 8 38.24 -13.90 -9.10
C LEU A 8 37.87 -12.41 -9.11
N VAL A 9 38.58 -11.60 -9.90
CA VAL A 9 38.34 -10.14 -10.00
C VAL A 9 37.06 -9.84 -10.78
N ALA A 10 36.78 -10.62 -11.84
CA ALA A 10 35.54 -10.51 -12.60
C ALA A 10 34.31 -10.85 -11.74
N LYS A 11 34.33 -11.98 -11.02
CA LYS A 11 33.25 -12.37 -10.10
C LYS A 11 33.02 -11.38 -8.96
N ALA A 12 34.08 -10.77 -8.43
CA ALA A 12 33.96 -9.74 -7.40
C ALA A 12 33.29 -8.46 -7.93
N THR A 13 33.57 -8.08 -9.17
CA THR A 13 32.97 -6.91 -9.83
C THR A 13 31.47 -7.15 -10.13
N GLU A 14 31.14 -8.34 -10.64
CA GLU A 14 29.77 -8.76 -10.92
C GLU A 14 28.93 -8.85 -9.64
N ALA A 15 29.47 -9.45 -8.57
CA ALA A 15 28.80 -9.50 -7.26
C ALA A 15 28.57 -8.11 -6.65
N THR A 16 29.50 -7.17 -6.87
CA THR A 16 29.36 -5.78 -6.40
C THR A 16 28.27 -5.04 -7.17
N GLN A 17 28.16 -5.28 -8.48
CA GLN A 17 27.14 -4.67 -9.33
C GLN A 17 25.72 -5.16 -9.01
N VAL A 18 25.55 -6.47 -8.77
CA VAL A 18 24.25 -7.07 -8.41
C VAL A 18 23.71 -6.50 -7.09
N VAL A 19 24.60 -6.26 -6.10
CA VAL A 19 24.22 -5.67 -4.81
C VAL A 19 23.79 -4.21 -4.96
N ALA A 20 24.45 -3.44 -5.84
CA ALA A 20 24.08 -2.05 -6.10
C ALA A 20 22.71 -1.94 -6.81
N GLU A 21 22.48 -2.75 -7.84
CA GLU A 21 21.21 -2.81 -8.58
C GLU A 21 20.04 -3.21 -7.66
N ALA A 22 20.26 -4.18 -6.76
CA ALA A 22 19.27 -4.56 -5.75
C ALA A 22 18.94 -3.41 -4.78
N GLY A 23 19.93 -2.60 -4.40
CA GLY A 23 19.74 -1.43 -3.53
C GLY A 23 18.86 -0.35 -4.17
N ASP A 24 19.10 -0.05 -5.44
CA ASP A 24 18.31 0.94 -6.20
C ASP A 24 16.86 0.49 -6.41
N LEU A 25 16.65 -0.80 -6.71
CA LEU A 25 15.32 -1.40 -6.79
C LEU A 25 14.55 -1.28 -5.47
N VAL A 26 15.20 -1.60 -4.35
CA VAL A 26 14.57 -1.48 -3.01
C VAL A 26 14.22 -0.02 -2.70
N ALA A 27 15.12 0.93 -2.99
CA ALA A 27 14.85 2.35 -2.78
C ALA A 27 13.67 2.85 -3.63
N ALA A 28 13.59 2.42 -4.90
CA ALA A 28 12.49 2.77 -5.79
C ALA A 28 11.15 2.21 -5.29
N VAL A 29 11.09 0.91 -4.94
CA VAL A 29 9.87 0.26 -4.41
C VAL A 29 9.39 0.95 -3.13
N VAL A 30 10.31 1.25 -2.21
CA VAL A 30 9.99 1.94 -0.96
C VAL A 30 9.45 3.36 -1.23
N THR A 31 10.00 4.07 -2.21
CA THR A 31 9.53 5.41 -2.59
C THR A 31 8.13 5.35 -3.21
N THR A 32 7.87 4.36 -4.08
CA THR A 32 6.55 4.14 -4.68
C THR A 32 5.50 3.79 -3.62
N ALA A 33 5.81 2.89 -2.68
CA ALA A 33 4.92 2.54 -1.58
C ALA A 33 4.61 3.76 -0.69
N ALA A 34 5.61 4.62 -0.45
CA ALA A 34 5.44 5.86 0.30
C ALA A 34 4.55 6.89 -0.42
N GLN A 35 4.68 6.98 -1.73
CA GLN A 35 3.83 7.83 -2.56
C GLN A 35 2.38 7.33 -2.59
N ASP A 36 2.19 6.01 -2.74
CA ASP A 36 0.86 5.38 -2.74
C ASP A 36 0.13 5.56 -1.40
N ILE A 37 0.79 5.28 -0.28
CA ILE A 37 0.16 5.50 1.04
C ILE A 37 -0.11 6.99 1.30
N GLY A 38 0.80 7.88 0.87
CA GLY A 38 0.63 9.32 1.03
C GLY A 38 -0.57 9.87 0.27
N SER A 39 -0.74 9.48 -0.99
CA SER A 39 -1.88 9.87 -1.81
C SER A 39 -3.19 9.30 -1.25
N TYR A 40 -3.18 8.05 -0.77
CA TYR A 40 -4.33 7.41 -0.13
C TYR A 40 -4.75 8.11 1.17
N ILE A 41 -3.81 8.48 2.05
CA ILE A 41 -4.13 9.22 3.28
C ILE A 41 -4.79 10.57 2.94
N ARG A 42 -4.30 11.25 1.89
CA ARG A 42 -4.90 12.50 1.41
C ARG A 42 -6.33 12.30 0.93
N SER A 43 -6.58 11.29 0.07
CA SER A 43 -7.92 11.05 -0.47
C SER A 43 -8.92 10.70 0.62
N GLN A 44 -8.55 9.85 1.57
CA GLN A 44 -9.40 9.51 2.72
C GLN A 44 -9.70 10.73 3.60
N ARG A 45 -8.71 11.60 3.81
CA ARG A 45 -8.90 12.85 4.57
C ARG A 45 -9.91 13.77 3.88
N GLU A 46 -9.80 13.92 2.57
CA GLU A 46 -10.66 14.77 1.75
C GLU A 46 -12.08 14.23 1.65
N ALA A 47 -12.23 12.91 1.46
CA ALA A 47 -13.53 12.24 1.50
C ALA A 47 -14.23 12.39 2.85
N ALA A 48 -13.47 12.37 3.95
CA ALA A 48 -13.98 12.62 5.30
C ALA A 48 -14.23 14.11 5.60
N GLN A 49 -13.94 15.02 4.66
CA GLN A 49 -14.03 16.49 4.81
C GLN A 49 -13.29 17.03 6.04
N VAL A 50 -12.15 16.42 6.38
CA VAL A 50 -11.33 16.83 7.53
C VAL A 50 -10.14 17.65 7.03
N SER A 51 -9.89 18.81 7.64
CA SER A 51 -8.68 19.57 7.32
C SER A 51 -7.42 18.83 7.78
N MET A 52 -6.29 19.06 7.11
CA MET A 52 -5.00 18.49 7.50
C MET A 52 -4.64 18.78 8.97
N ARG A 53 -4.97 19.98 9.47
CA ARG A 53 -4.74 20.36 10.87
C ARG A 53 -5.58 19.54 11.84
N GLN A 54 -6.84 19.29 11.51
CA GLN A 54 -7.71 18.44 12.31
C GLN A 54 -7.26 16.98 12.31
N LEU A 55 -6.87 16.44 11.15
CA LEU A 55 -6.35 15.07 11.08
C LEU A 55 -5.08 14.92 11.92
N ALA A 56 -4.12 15.82 11.75
CA ALA A 56 -2.88 15.83 12.53
C ALA A 56 -3.15 15.85 14.04
N SER A 57 -4.08 16.70 14.49
CA SER A 57 -4.51 16.78 15.89
C SER A 57 -5.12 15.46 16.39
N ARG A 58 -6.05 14.85 15.62
CA ARG A 58 -6.70 13.58 15.98
C ARG A 58 -5.73 12.40 16.03
N ALA A 59 -4.74 12.40 15.12
CA ALA A 59 -3.70 11.39 15.04
C ALA A 59 -2.58 11.62 16.07
N GLY A 60 -2.49 12.80 16.70
CA GLY A 60 -1.40 13.10 17.63
C GLY A 60 -0.05 13.31 16.94
N VAL A 61 -0.05 13.67 15.65
CA VAL A 61 1.15 13.95 14.86
C VAL A 61 1.25 15.43 14.53
N SER A 62 2.45 15.91 14.18
CA SER A 62 2.60 17.31 13.76
C SER A 62 2.03 17.53 12.35
N ASN A 63 1.44 18.71 12.12
CA ASN A 63 0.90 19.08 10.82
C ASN A 63 1.97 19.11 9.70
N PRO A 64 3.20 19.63 9.91
CA PRO A 64 4.26 19.55 8.92
C PRO A 64 4.65 18.11 8.56
N TYR A 65 4.66 17.21 9.55
CA TYR A 65 5.01 15.81 9.32
C TYR A 65 3.92 15.09 8.51
N LEU A 66 2.64 15.28 8.84
CA LEU A 66 1.53 14.76 8.06
C LEU A 66 1.56 15.27 6.60
N SER A 67 1.88 16.55 6.40
CA SER A 67 2.04 17.13 5.06
C SER A 67 3.17 16.47 4.26
N GLN A 68 4.27 16.08 4.91
CA GLN A 68 5.35 15.36 4.24
C GLN A 68 4.93 13.93 3.86
N ILE A 69 4.19 13.25 4.73
CA ILE A 69 3.65 11.90 4.47
C ILE A 69 2.69 11.95 3.28
N GLU A 70 1.70 12.85 3.27
CA GLU A 70 0.72 12.94 2.17
C GLU A 70 1.37 13.24 0.80
N ARG A 71 2.59 13.77 0.78
CA ARG A 71 3.36 14.05 -0.44
C ARG A 71 4.34 12.93 -0.82
N GLY A 72 4.38 11.84 -0.06
CA GLY A 72 5.34 10.75 -0.25
C GLY A 72 6.80 11.14 0.06
N LEU A 73 7.02 12.25 0.78
CA LEU A 73 8.37 12.73 1.14
C LEU A 73 8.91 12.07 2.42
N ARG A 74 8.07 11.34 3.14
CA ARG A 74 8.39 10.66 4.40
C ARG A 74 7.69 9.32 4.44
N ASN A 75 8.44 8.29 4.84
CA ASN A 75 7.90 6.98 5.13
C ASN A 75 7.44 6.95 6.59
N PRO A 76 6.13 6.88 6.85
CA PRO A 76 5.63 6.77 8.21
C PRO A 76 5.93 5.39 8.80
N SER A 77 6.15 5.33 10.11
CA SER A 77 6.22 4.04 10.83
C SER A 77 4.84 3.40 10.97
N ALA A 78 4.80 2.10 11.32
CA ALA A 78 3.56 1.40 11.60
C ALA A 78 2.74 2.06 12.75
N GLU A 79 3.41 2.63 13.73
CA GLU A 79 2.76 3.37 14.82
C GLU A 79 2.09 4.66 14.32
N VAL A 80 2.79 5.43 13.48
CA VAL A 80 2.26 6.65 12.87
C VAL A 80 1.07 6.32 11.96
N LEU A 81 1.14 5.24 11.19
CA LEU A 81 0.03 4.76 10.38
C LEU A 81 -1.17 4.35 11.23
N ALA A 82 -0.98 3.67 12.36
CA ALA A 82 -2.06 3.34 13.29
C ALA A 82 -2.75 4.59 13.85
N GLN A 83 -1.96 5.60 14.22
CA GLN A 83 -2.43 6.90 14.69
C GLN A 83 -3.25 7.64 13.63
N ILE A 84 -2.77 7.68 12.39
CA ILE A 84 -3.47 8.30 11.25
C ILE A 84 -4.76 7.54 10.95
N ALA A 85 -4.74 6.21 10.92
CA ALA A 85 -5.91 5.37 10.70
C ALA A 85 -7.00 5.64 11.74
N LYS A 86 -6.61 5.75 13.02
CA LYS A 86 -7.51 6.15 14.11
C LYS A 86 -8.10 7.55 13.88
N GLY A 87 -7.29 8.51 13.43
CA GLY A 87 -7.73 9.87 13.12
C GLY A 87 -8.73 9.95 11.97
N LEU A 88 -8.58 9.06 10.98
CA LEU A 88 -9.45 8.88 9.82
C LEU A 88 -10.66 7.96 10.09
N ARG A 89 -10.68 7.24 11.21
CA ARG A 89 -11.67 6.20 11.54
C ARG A 89 -11.72 5.07 10.49
N VAL A 90 -10.56 4.68 9.98
CA VAL A 90 -10.39 3.54 9.06
C VAL A 90 -9.55 2.45 9.72
N SER A 91 -9.58 1.24 9.18
CA SER A 91 -8.73 0.14 9.66
C SER A 91 -7.25 0.43 9.38
N SER A 92 -6.39 0.22 10.38
CA SER A 92 -4.94 0.33 10.23
C SER A 92 -4.37 -0.70 9.24
N GLU A 93 -5.05 -1.84 9.10
CA GLU A 93 -4.70 -2.91 8.16
C GLU A 93 -4.60 -2.40 6.72
N VAL A 94 -5.57 -1.58 6.29
CA VAL A 94 -5.59 -1.01 4.92
C VAL A 94 -4.36 -0.14 4.67
N LEU A 95 -3.97 0.66 5.66
CA LEU A 95 -2.78 1.49 5.57
C LEU A 95 -1.50 0.66 5.58
N TYR A 96 -1.46 -0.45 6.33
CA TYR A 96 -0.31 -1.34 6.37
C TYR A 96 -0.11 -2.09 5.05
N VAL A 97 -1.19 -2.56 4.43
CA VAL A 97 -1.14 -3.21 3.12
C VAL A 97 -0.62 -2.26 2.06
N ARG A 98 -1.16 -1.04 1.98
CA ARG A 98 -0.70 -0.02 1.01
C ARG A 98 0.73 0.47 1.29
N ALA A 99 1.14 0.51 2.57
CA ALA A 99 2.52 0.82 2.92
C ALA A 99 3.49 -0.35 2.69
N GLY A 100 3.02 -1.51 2.24
CA GLY A 100 3.84 -2.72 2.06
C GLY A 100 4.35 -3.33 3.37
N ILE A 101 3.79 -2.93 4.52
CA ILE A 101 4.15 -3.45 5.85
C ILE A 101 3.45 -4.77 6.13
N LEU A 102 2.28 -4.97 5.53
CA LEU A 102 1.48 -6.18 5.68
C LEU A 102 1.12 -6.75 4.30
N GLU A 103 1.28 -8.05 4.13
CA GLU A 103 0.81 -8.74 2.94
C GLU A 103 -0.72 -8.81 2.94
N ALA A 104 -1.35 -8.45 1.82
CA ALA A 104 -2.79 -8.62 1.64
C ALA A 104 -3.11 -10.12 1.72
N ARG A 105 -3.84 -10.54 2.75
CA ARG A 105 -4.29 -11.93 2.79
C ARG A 105 -5.33 -12.13 1.68
N PRO A 106 -5.20 -13.18 0.84
CA PRO A 106 -6.11 -13.43 -0.29
C PRO A 106 -7.54 -13.74 0.17
N HIS A 107 -7.74 -14.02 1.46
CA HIS A 107 -9.04 -14.14 2.09
C HIS A 107 -9.10 -13.12 3.22
N GLY A 108 -9.87 -12.05 3.04
CA GLY A 108 -10.06 -11.04 4.08
C GLY A 108 -10.67 -11.65 5.36
N PRO A 109 -10.55 -10.98 6.52
CA PRO A 109 -11.02 -11.51 7.81
C PRO A 109 -12.51 -11.87 7.81
N VAL A 110 -13.31 -11.18 6.98
CA VAL A 110 -14.74 -11.46 6.80
C VAL A 110 -14.97 -12.82 6.13
N ARG A 111 -14.19 -13.18 5.11
CA ARG A 111 -14.33 -14.46 4.40
C ARG A 111 -13.97 -15.63 5.31
N GLU A 112 -12.91 -15.50 6.10
CA GLU A 112 -12.53 -16.51 7.10
C GLU A 112 -13.61 -16.67 8.17
N ALA A 113 -14.14 -15.57 8.70
CA ALA A 113 -15.21 -15.60 9.70
C ALA A 113 -16.48 -16.29 9.17
N LEU A 114 -16.86 -16.03 7.92
CA LEU A 114 -18.02 -16.69 7.27
C LEU A 114 -17.82 -18.20 7.10
N LEU A 115 -16.62 -18.64 6.72
CA LEU A 115 -16.32 -20.06 6.56
C LEU A 115 -16.37 -20.81 7.88
N GLY A 116 -15.87 -20.19 8.97
CA GLY A 116 -15.84 -20.75 10.31
C GLY A 116 -17.15 -20.63 11.11
N ASP A 117 -18.18 -19.99 10.56
CA ASP A 117 -19.47 -19.81 11.24
C ASP A 117 -20.24 -21.15 11.30
N GLU A 118 -20.58 -21.62 12.51
CA GLU A 118 -21.31 -22.87 12.74
C GLU A 118 -22.84 -22.70 12.72
N HIS A 119 -23.35 -21.45 12.67
CA HIS A 119 -24.78 -21.13 12.76
C HIS A 119 -25.45 -20.97 11.40
N ILE A 120 -24.69 -20.90 10.30
CA ILE A 120 -25.21 -20.78 8.94
C ILE A 120 -24.83 -21.97 8.08
N THR A 121 -25.73 -22.34 7.17
CA THR A 121 -25.54 -23.45 6.23
C THR A 121 -24.47 -23.12 5.18
N GLU A 122 -23.86 -24.15 4.59
CA GLU A 122 -22.88 -23.98 3.51
C GLU A 122 -23.42 -23.17 2.32
N ARG A 123 -24.72 -23.31 2.00
CA ARG A 123 -25.32 -22.48 0.95
C ARG A 123 -25.44 -21.00 1.35
N GLN A 124 -25.75 -20.72 2.62
CA GLN A 124 -25.80 -19.35 3.12
C GLN A 124 -24.40 -18.72 3.17
N LYS A 125 -23.38 -19.48 3.56
CA LYS A 125 -21.97 -19.06 3.49
C LYS A 125 -21.59 -18.67 2.06
N GLN A 126 -21.90 -19.54 1.11
CA GLN A 126 -21.58 -19.31 -0.31
C GLN A 126 -22.22 -18.02 -0.85
N VAL A 127 -23.50 -17.78 -0.53
CA VAL A 127 -24.20 -16.55 -0.94
C VAL A 127 -23.59 -15.31 -0.29
N LEU A 128 -23.26 -15.35 1.00
CA LEU A 128 -22.65 -14.21 1.70
C LEU A 128 -21.27 -13.88 1.14
N ILE A 129 -20.48 -14.90 0.80
CA ILE A 129 -19.17 -14.73 0.15
C ILE A 129 -19.33 -14.11 -1.23
N GLU A 130 -20.27 -14.57 -2.05
CA GLU A 130 -20.53 -14.01 -3.39
C GLU A 130 -20.92 -12.53 -3.33
N ILE A 131 -21.80 -12.16 -2.39
CA ILE A 131 -22.22 -10.76 -2.17
C ILE A 131 -21.01 -9.92 -1.72
N TYR A 132 -20.24 -10.42 -0.75
CA TYR A 132 -19.05 -9.74 -0.24
C TYR A 132 -18.03 -9.49 -1.37
N ASP A 133 -17.71 -10.51 -2.16
CA ASP A 133 -16.77 -10.41 -3.28
C ASP A 133 -17.28 -9.44 -4.37
N SER A 134 -18.61 -9.33 -4.55
CA SER A 134 -19.20 -8.34 -5.46
C SER A 134 -18.93 -6.91 -5.00
N PHE A 135 -19.17 -6.60 -3.71
CA PHE A 135 -18.92 -5.25 -3.19
C PHE A 135 -17.44 -4.87 -3.20
N CYS A 136 -16.55 -5.82 -2.91
CA CYS A 136 -15.10 -5.57 -3.01
C CYS A 136 -14.70 -5.18 -4.43
N ARG A 137 -15.13 -5.95 -5.45
CA ARG A 137 -14.86 -5.63 -6.86
C ARG A 137 -15.42 -4.28 -7.29
N GLU A 138 -16.64 -3.97 -6.89
CA GLU A 138 -17.29 -2.69 -7.23
C GLU A 138 -16.49 -1.50 -6.65
N ASN A 139 -16.03 -1.61 -5.41
CA ASN A 139 -15.23 -0.58 -4.76
C ASN A 139 -13.83 -0.43 -5.38
N GLU A 140 -13.21 -1.54 -5.82
CA GLU A 140 -11.95 -1.50 -6.56
C GLU A 140 -12.12 -0.79 -7.91
N SER A 141 -13.18 -1.12 -8.66
CA SER A 141 -13.48 -0.45 -9.95
C SER A 141 -13.83 1.03 -9.81
N THR A 142 -14.34 1.45 -8.65
CA THR A 142 -14.62 2.87 -8.34
C THR A 142 -13.34 3.64 -7.95
N GLN A 143 -12.24 2.94 -7.62
CA GLN A 143 -10.95 3.53 -7.24
C GLN A 143 -9.94 3.62 -8.39
N GLU A 144 -10.20 3.01 -9.55
CA GLU A 144 -9.39 3.25 -10.75
C GLU A 144 -9.69 4.67 -11.25
N PRO A 145 -8.70 5.58 -11.30
CA PRO A 145 -8.90 6.86 -11.96
C PRO A 145 -9.13 6.59 -13.44
N GLU A 146 -10.16 7.23 -14.00
CA GLU A 146 -10.32 7.40 -15.44
C GLU A 146 -9.00 7.93 -16.02
N THR A 147 -8.16 7.04 -16.53
CA THR A 147 -7.16 7.39 -17.55
C THR A 147 -7.93 7.57 -18.85
N ASP A 148 -8.64 8.68 -18.96
CA ASP A 148 -9.25 9.11 -20.21
C ASP A 148 -8.27 10.03 -20.95
N GLU A 149 -7.61 9.39 -21.92
CA GLU A 149 -7.38 9.85 -23.29
C GLU A 149 -6.86 11.29 -23.54
N GLN A 150 -5.69 11.36 -24.18
CA GLN A 150 -5.55 12.25 -25.34
C GLN A 150 -4.62 11.63 -26.39
N GLU A 151 -5.31 10.90 -27.26
CA GLU A 151 -5.02 10.68 -28.66
C GLU A 151 -4.60 12.00 -29.36
N THR A 152 -3.37 12.04 -29.88
CA THR A 152 -3.08 12.72 -31.15
C THR A 152 -2.03 11.92 -31.91
N PRO A 153 -2.40 11.08 -32.89
CA PRO A 153 -1.52 10.76 -33.98
C PRO A 153 -1.73 11.75 -35.12
N ASP A 154 -0.60 12.12 -35.73
CA ASP A 154 -0.44 12.53 -37.13
C ASP A 154 -0.78 13.98 -37.54
N VAL A 155 0.26 14.83 -37.57
CA VAL A 155 0.63 15.71 -38.70
C VAL A 155 2.15 15.85 -38.78
#